data_AF-A0A9E7BBF5-F1
#
_entry.id   AF-A0A9E7BBF5-F1
#
_cell.length_a   1.000
_cell.length_b   1.000
_cell.length_c   1.000
_cell.angle_alpha   90.00
_cell.angle_beta   90.00
_cell.angle_gamma   90.00
#
_symmetry.space_group_name_H-M   'P 1'
#
loop_
_entity.id
_entity.type
_entity.pdbx_description
1 polymer ?
#
loop_
_entity_poly.entity_id
_entity_poly.type
_entity_poly.pdbx_seq_one_letter_code
_entity_poly.pdbx_strand_id
1 'polypeptide(L)'
;MTEDVFPAGFYRFSRKSFLDEEVFVLGLLFVFRRNGATFVRGYESREAMRAQGLPNTAAAREYRGLALREEAGITMLISRKGTMTCSFNFLSRVASFNNNFWVGYATRTIPETLSSTRVLRLVYEHIPNDWSQIMAAAREVGFARREEMHPFHLRLLSPDHPFR
;
A
#
# COMPACT_ATOMS: atom_id res chain seq x y z
N MET A 1 16.99 -6.64 5.71
CA MET A 1 15.88 -7.55 5.35
C MET A 1 16.24 -8.30 4.08
N THR A 2 15.99 -9.60 4.01
CA THR A 2 16.43 -10.51 2.93
C THR A 2 15.32 -10.75 1.90
N GLU A 3 15.68 -11.32 0.73
CA GLU A 3 14.74 -11.58 -0.37
C GLU A 3 13.64 -12.58 -0.01
N ASP A 4 13.94 -13.56 0.84
CA ASP A 4 12.96 -14.53 1.34
C ASP A 4 11.89 -13.90 2.21
N VAL A 5 12.16 -12.76 2.84
CA VAL A 5 11.25 -12.11 3.79
C VAL A 5 10.34 -11.10 3.11
N PHE A 6 10.93 -10.28 2.24
CA PHE A 6 10.26 -9.23 1.50
C PHE A 6 11.00 -9.01 0.18
N PRO A 7 10.69 -9.78 -0.85
CA PRO A 7 11.38 -9.71 -2.13
C PRO A 7 11.49 -8.28 -2.67
N ALA A 8 12.61 -7.92 -3.29
CA ALA A 8 12.66 -6.71 -4.11
C ALA A 8 11.74 -6.87 -5.33
N GLY A 9 11.26 -5.75 -5.87
CA GLY A 9 10.38 -5.75 -7.04
C GLY A 9 9.09 -4.97 -6.82
N PHE A 10 8.14 -5.20 -7.73
CA PHE A 10 6.86 -4.51 -7.72
C PHE A 10 5.87 -5.20 -6.79
N TYR A 11 5.13 -4.39 -6.04
CA TYR A 11 4.01 -4.81 -5.25
C TYR A 11 2.79 -4.01 -5.66
N ARG A 12 1.69 -4.70 -5.94
CA ARG A 12 0.39 -4.04 -5.90
C ARG A 12 -0.13 -4.06 -4.47
N PHE A 13 -0.85 -3.03 -4.07
CA PHE A 13 -1.51 -3.00 -2.78
C PHE A 13 -2.96 -2.56 -2.90
N SER A 14 -3.75 -2.97 -1.92
CA SER A 14 -5.14 -2.58 -1.76
C SER A 14 -5.44 -2.24 -0.31
N ARG A 15 -6.29 -1.24 -0.11
CA ARG A 15 -6.89 -0.88 1.18
C ARG A 15 -8.20 -0.13 0.97
N LYS A 16 -9.02 0.02 2.01
CA LYS A 16 -10.10 1.03 2.00
C LYS A 16 -9.51 2.45 1.94
N SER A 17 -10.30 3.40 1.45
CA SER A 17 -9.97 4.82 1.56
C SER A 17 -10.10 5.29 3.02
N PHE A 18 -9.26 6.24 3.41
CA PHE A 18 -9.35 6.89 4.73
C PHE A 18 -10.45 7.95 4.79
N LEU A 19 -11.05 8.29 3.65
CA LEU A 19 -12.01 9.38 3.51
C LEU A 19 -13.41 8.90 3.12
N ASP A 20 -13.51 7.72 2.51
CA ASP A 20 -14.74 7.15 1.98
C ASP A 20 -14.74 5.64 2.19
N GLU A 21 -15.69 5.11 2.94
CA GLU A 21 -15.72 3.71 3.34
C GLU A 21 -16.14 2.75 2.22
N GLU A 22 -16.78 3.27 1.17
CA GLU A 22 -17.25 2.53 0.00
C GLU A 22 -16.20 2.46 -1.11
N VAL A 23 -15.12 3.24 -0.97
CA VAL A 23 -14.04 3.32 -1.95
C VAL A 23 -12.80 2.58 -1.47
N PHE A 24 -12.22 1.79 -2.38
CA PHE A 24 -10.90 1.18 -2.22
C PHE A 24 -9.84 1.99 -2.95
N VAL A 25 -8.61 1.89 -2.45
CA VAL A 25 -7.42 2.47 -3.07
C VAL A 25 -6.55 1.33 -3.57
N LEU A 26 -6.29 1.33 -4.87
CA LEU A 26 -5.34 0.43 -5.54
C LEU A 26 -4.07 1.20 -5.85
N GLY A 27 -2.92 0.62 -5.53
CA GLY A 27 -1.65 1.25 -5.82
C GLY A 27 -0.55 0.27 -6.18
N LEU A 28 0.52 0.82 -6.74
CA LEU A 28 1.71 0.10 -7.14
C LEU A 28 2.94 0.78 -6.52
N LEU A 29 3.81 -0.02 -5.92
CA LEU A 29 5.09 0.42 -5.38
C LEU A 29 6.21 -0.54 -5.73
N PHE A 30 7.42 -0.05 -5.63
CA PHE A 30 8.65 -0.77 -5.89
C PHE A 30 9.48 -0.85 -4.61
N VAL A 31 9.86 -2.06 -4.24
CA VAL A 31 10.73 -2.38 -3.10
C VAL A 31 12.14 -2.59 -3.61
N PHE A 32 13.11 -1.94 -2.98
CA PHE A 32 14.52 -2.08 -3.35
C PHE A 32 15.44 -1.95 -2.14
N ARG A 33 16.66 -2.44 -2.28
CA ARG A 33 17.69 -2.41 -1.24
C ARG A 33 18.82 -1.49 -1.64
N ARG A 34 19.34 -0.73 -0.68
CA ARG A 34 20.52 0.11 -0.86
C ARG A 34 21.25 0.25 0.47
N ASN A 35 22.55 0.00 0.49
CA ASN A 35 23.40 0.14 1.67
C ASN A 35 22.86 -0.61 2.90
N GLY A 36 22.38 -1.84 2.72
CA GLY A 36 21.82 -2.68 3.80
C GLY A 36 20.39 -2.31 4.26
N ALA A 37 19.86 -1.16 3.85
CA ALA A 37 18.49 -0.74 4.13
C ALA A 37 17.52 -1.16 3.02
N THR A 38 16.24 -1.36 3.38
CA THR A 38 15.17 -1.63 2.42
C THR A 38 14.25 -0.43 2.31
N PHE A 39 13.97 -0.03 1.07
CA PHE A 39 13.21 1.15 0.74
C PHE A 39 12.01 0.78 -0.12
N VAL A 40 10.99 1.62 -0.04
CA VAL A 40 9.85 1.59 -0.94
C VAL A 40 9.75 2.91 -1.70
N ARG A 41 9.32 2.84 -2.95
CA ARG A 41 8.95 4.00 -3.76
C ARG A 41 7.65 3.70 -4.48
N GLY A 42 6.73 4.65 -4.48
CA GLY A 42 5.55 4.58 -5.33
C GLY A 42 5.01 5.95 -5.65
N TYR A 43 3.86 5.97 -6.30
CA TYR A 43 3.22 7.19 -6.75
C TYR A 43 1.74 7.14 -6.40
N GLU A 44 1.21 8.22 -5.83
CA GLU A 44 -0.23 8.41 -5.67
C GLU A 44 -0.94 8.33 -7.03
N SER A 45 -2.20 7.92 -7.08
CA SER A 45 -2.94 7.88 -8.34
C SER A 45 -3.19 9.29 -8.88
N ARG A 46 -3.27 9.44 -10.21
CA ARG A 46 -3.57 10.75 -10.82
C ARG A 46 -4.94 11.26 -10.39
N GLU A 47 -5.88 10.34 -10.24
CA GLU A 47 -7.23 10.57 -9.77
C GLU A 47 -7.24 11.10 -8.33
N ALA A 48 -6.50 10.47 -7.41
CA ALA A 48 -6.39 10.91 -6.02
C ALA A 48 -5.77 12.31 -5.90
N MET A 49 -4.79 12.62 -6.74
CA MET A 49 -4.22 13.98 -6.81
C MET A 49 -5.26 15.01 -7.25
N ARG A 50 -6.04 14.72 -8.30
CA ARG A 50 -7.09 15.62 -8.81
C ARG A 50 -8.20 15.83 -7.78
N ALA A 51 -8.63 14.76 -7.11
CA ALA A 51 -9.67 14.82 -6.07
C ALA A 51 -9.27 15.74 -4.90
N GLN A 52 -7.97 15.88 -4.62
CA GLN A 52 -7.44 16.76 -3.58
C GLN A 52 -7.02 18.15 -4.10
N GLY A 53 -7.24 18.46 -5.39
CA GLY A 53 -6.78 19.71 -5.99
C GLY A 53 -5.26 19.85 -6.06
N LEU A 54 -4.52 18.74 -6.05
CA LEU A 54 -3.05 18.73 -5.98
C LEU A 54 -2.38 18.58 -7.35
N PRO A 55 -1.13 19.06 -7.50
CA PRO A 55 -0.40 18.90 -8.75
C PRO A 55 -0.21 17.43 -9.15
N ASN A 56 -0.50 17.09 -10.41
CA ASN A 56 -0.45 15.73 -10.91
C ASN A 56 0.93 15.34 -11.51
N THR A 57 1.99 16.07 -11.17
CA THR A 57 3.34 15.79 -11.67
C THR A 57 3.92 14.55 -10.97
N ALA A 58 4.86 13.85 -11.62
CA ALA A 58 5.52 12.69 -11.01
C ALA A 58 6.19 13.06 -9.68
N ALA A 59 6.86 14.20 -9.62
CA ALA A 59 7.53 14.69 -8.41
C ALA A 59 6.54 14.99 -7.27
N ALA A 60 5.34 15.48 -7.60
CA ALA A 60 4.30 15.70 -6.59
C ALA A 60 3.67 14.40 -6.12
N ARG A 61 3.55 13.38 -6.97
CA ARG A 61 2.92 12.09 -6.64
C ARG A 61 3.83 11.13 -5.89
N GLU A 62 5.15 11.29 -6.01
CA GLU A 62 6.12 10.37 -5.44
C GLU A 62 6.02 10.32 -3.91
N TYR A 63 5.92 9.10 -3.38
CA TYR A 63 6.17 8.81 -1.98
C TYR A 63 7.33 7.81 -1.84
N ARG A 64 8.02 7.91 -0.71
CA ARG A 64 9.14 7.04 -0.36
C ARG A 64 9.01 6.59 1.08
N GLY A 65 9.53 5.40 1.36
CA GLY A 65 9.56 4.91 2.72
C GLY A 65 10.75 4.01 3.02
N LEU A 66 10.95 3.79 4.32
CA LEU A 66 11.91 2.85 4.88
C LEU A 66 11.13 1.65 5.42
N ALA A 67 11.62 0.44 5.14
CA ALA A 67 11.07 -0.81 5.66
C ALA A 67 12.02 -1.44 6.67
N LEU A 68 11.49 -1.87 7.81
CA LEU A 68 12.20 -2.53 8.90
C LEU A 68 11.59 -3.91 9.15
N ARG A 69 12.44 -4.88 9.51
CA ARG A 69 11.98 -6.20 9.96
C ARG A 69 11.59 -6.08 11.43
N GLU A 70 10.43 -6.61 11.77
CA GLU A 70 10.01 -6.86 13.15
C GLU A 70 9.78 -8.36 13.37
N GLU A 71 9.53 -8.75 14.62
CA GLU A 71 9.33 -10.16 15.00
C GLU A 71 8.20 -10.80 14.18
N ALA A 72 7.02 -10.19 14.22
CA ALA A 72 5.82 -10.71 13.57
C ALA A 72 5.64 -10.26 12.10
N GLY A 73 6.58 -9.49 11.55
CA GLY A 73 6.37 -8.93 10.22
C GLY A 73 7.38 -7.85 9.80
N ILE A 74 6.86 -6.87 9.07
CA ILE A 74 7.60 -5.78 8.46
C ILE A 74 6.85 -4.49 8.75
N THR A 75 7.56 -3.48 9.19
CA THR A 75 7.02 -2.13 9.33
C THR A 75 7.59 -1.21 8.29
N MET A 76 6.78 -0.26 7.83
CA MET A 76 7.19 0.76 6.87
C MET A 76 6.73 2.13 7.32
N LEU A 77 7.66 3.09 7.30
CA LEU A 77 7.34 4.51 7.41
C LEU A 77 7.38 5.10 6.00
N ILE A 78 6.23 5.53 5.48
CA ILE A 78 6.08 6.02 4.11
C ILE A 78 5.64 7.48 4.15
N SER A 79 6.30 8.33 3.38
CA SER A 79 6.00 9.75 3.30
C SER A 79 5.97 10.23 1.86
N ARG A 80 5.01 11.11 1.57
CA ARG A 80 4.97 11.85 0.31
C ARG A 80 5.88 13.07 0.40
N LYS A 81 6.49 13.45 -0.73
CA LYS A 81 7.39 14.62 -0.79
C LYS A 81 6.69 15.87 -0.21
N GLY A 82 7.42 16.63 0.60
CA GLY A 82 6.89 17.81 1.30
C GLY A 82 6.05 17.48 2.55
N THR A 83 6.13 16.24 3.05
CA THR A 83 5.47 15.75 4.28
C THR A 83 3.96 15.99 4.33
N MET A 84 3.31 16.11 3.17
CA MET A 84 1.85 16.31 3.10
C MET A 84 1.06 15.11 3.66
N THR A 85 1.60 13.90 3.50
CA THR A 85 1.02 12.68 4.05
C THR A 85 2.15 11.77 4.53
N CYS A 86 1.93 11.13 5.66
CA CYS A 86 2.81 10.11 6.22
C CYS A 86 1.97 8.98 6.80
N SER A 87 2.39 7.75 6.54
CA SER A 87 1.75 6.54 7.06
C SER A 87 2.77 5.60 7.67
N PHE A 88 2.33 4.93 8.72
CA PHE A 88 3.00 3.76 9.27
C PHE A 88 2.23 2.52 8.83
N ASN A 89 2.92 1.55 8.25
CA ASN A 89 2.31 0.31 7.79
C ASN A 89 2.94 -0.86 8.53
N PHE A 90 2.14 -1.78 9.03
CA PHE A 90 2.59 -3.10 9.50
C PHE A 90 2.06 -4.17 8.54
N LEU A 91 2.90 -5.12 8.19
CA LEU A 91 2.59 -6.22 7.28
C LEU A 91 3.18 -7.54 7.80
N SER A 92 2.35 -8.57 7.85
CA SER A 92 2.73 -9.95 8.14
C SER A 92 2.49 -10.82 6.92
N ARG A 93 3.32 -11.85 6.72
CA ARG A 93 3.20 -12.70 5.53
C ARG A 93 2.02 -13.66 5.67
N VAL A 94 1.21 -13.80 4.62
CA VAL A 94 0.14 -14.79 4.59
C VAL A 94 0.73 -16.16 4.28
N ALA A 95 0.50 -17.13 5.16
CA ALA A 95 0.77 -18.53 4.88
C ALA A 95 -0.27 -19.09 3.90
N SER A 96 -0.19 -18.72 2.61
CA SER A 96 -1.04 -19.26 1.55
C SER A 96 -0.24 -19.62 0.30
N PHE A 97 -0.90 -20.25 -0.67
CA PHE A 97 -0.32 -20.66 -1.95
C PHE A 97 0.49 -19.52 -2.60
N ASN A 98 1.71 -19.84 -3.04
CA ASN A 98 2.75 -18.96 -3.60
C ASN A 98 3.41 -17.94 -2.66
N ASN A 99 3.00 -17.77 -1.40
CA ASN A 99 3.69 -16.94 -0.40
C ASN A 99 3.99 -15.48 -0.83
N ASN A 100 3.17 -14.96 -1.76
CA ASN A 100 3.35 -13.65 -2.39
C ASN A 100 2.46 -12.56 -1.76
N PHE A 101 1.79 -12.85 -0.64
CA PHE A 101 0.87 -11.92 -0.01
C PHE A 101 1.32 -11.55 1.39
N TRP A 102 1.12 -10.27 1.72
CA TRP A 102 1.28 -9.73 3.05
C TRP A 102 0.01 -8.98 3.44
N VAL A 103 -0.38 -9.13 4.70
CA VAL A 103 -1.56 -8.50 5.28
C VAL A 103 -1.20 -7.83 6.59
N GLY A 104 -1.85 -6.70 6.83
CA GLY A 104 -1.75 -6.00 8.09
C GLY A 104 -2.56 -4.72 8.01
N TYR A 105 -1.94 -3.59 8.35
CA TYR A 105 -2.65 -2.33 8.44
C TYR A 105 -1.78 -1.12 8.11
N ALA A 106 -2.43 -0.05 7.69
CA ALA A 106 -1.85 1.28 7.55
C ALA A 106 -2.48 2.21 8.58
N THR A 107 -1.65 3.05 9.21
CA THR A 107 -2.10 4.16 10.06
C THR A 107 -1.66 5.50 9.52
N ARG A 108 -2.51 6.51 9.62
CA ARG A 108 -2.14 7.91 9.35
C ARG A 108 -1.43 8.50 10.56
N THR A 109 -0.25 9.09 10.37
CA THR A 109 0.50 9.75 11.44
C THR A 109 -0.01 11.18 11.66
N ILE A 110 -1.29 11.30 11.99
CA ILE A 110 -1.98 12.55 12.34
C ILE A 110 -2.49 12.46 13.79
N PRO A 111 -2.75 13.60 14.46
CA PRO A 111 -3.43 13.61 15.75
C PRO A 111 -4.76 12.84 15.72
N GLU A 112 -5.17 12.32 16.87
CA GLU A 112 -6.46 11.68 16.99
C GLU A 112 -7.61 12.69 16.85
N THR A 113 -8.64 12.30 16.11
CA THR A 113 -9.93 12.99 16.09
C THR A 113 -11.05 11.96 16.21
N LEU A 114 -12.14 12.30 16.89
CA LEU A 114 -13.27 11.40 17.14
C LEU A 114 -13.96 10.91 15.86
N SER A 115 -13.75 11.59 14.74
CA SER A 115 -14.49 11.39 13.50
C SER A 115 -13.66 10.83 12.34
N SER A 116 -12.36 10.58 12.52
CA SER A 116 -11.51 10.10 11.43
C SER A 116 -11.01 8.68 11.63
N THR A 117 -11.20 7.84 10.62
CA THR A 117 -10.57 6.53 10.55
C THR A 117 -9.07 6.72 10.41
N ARG A 118 -8.31 6.27 11.42
CA ARG A 118 -6.85 6.39 11.47
C ARG A 118 -6.11 5.11 11.13
N VAL A 119 -6.79 3.97 11.19
CA VAL A 119 -6.22 2.65 10.90
C VAL A 119 -7.14 1.87 9.96
N LEU A 120 -6.56 1.22 8.97
CA LEU A 120 -7.27 0.40 7.99
C LEU A 120 -6.46 -0.84 7.64
N ARG A 121 -7.13 -1.93 7.27
CA ARG A 121 -6.47 -3.12 6.73
C ARG A 121 -5.77 -2.81 5.40
N LEU A 122 -4.65 -3.48 5.18
CA LEU A 122 -3.78 -3.31 4.04
C LEU A 122 -3.35 -4.68 3.51
N VAL A 123 -3.41 -4.85 2.20
CA VAL A 123 -2.96 -6.06 1.50
C VAL A 123 -1.88 -5.68 0.51
N TYR A 124 -0.75 -6.37 0.53
CA TYR A 124 0.33 -6.27 -0.44
C TYR A 124 0.46 -7.60 -1.16
N GLU A 125 0.62 -7.54 -2.47
CA GLU A 125 0.92 -8.70 -3.32
C GLU A 125 2.23 -8.42 -4.07
N HIS A 126 3.22 -9.27 -3.90
CA HIS A 126 4.43 -9.25 -4.71
C HIS A 126 4.10 -9.77 -6.11
N ILE A 127 4.35 -8.94 -7.12
CA ILE A 127 4.19 -9.34 -8.51
C ILE A 127 5.53 -9.98 -8.91
N PRO A 128 5.53 -11.24 -9.41
CA PRO A 128 6.71 -11.83 -10.03
C PRO A 128 7.28 -10.90 -11.10
N ASN A 129 8.54 -11.08 -11.50
CA ASN A 129 9.21 -10.23 -12.49
C ASN A 129 8.65 -10.45 -13.92
N ASP A 130 7.36 -10.16 -14.09
CA ASP A 130 6.55 -10.29 -15.29
C ASP A 130 6.01 -8.89 -15.62
N TRP A 131 6.60 -8.30 -16.66
CA TRP A 131 6.25 -6.96 -17.11
C TRP A 131 4.79 -6.82 -17.55
N SER A 132 4.17 -7.89 -18.07
CA SER A 132 2.76 -7.84 -18.46
C SER A 132 1.87 -7.64 -17.24
N GLN A 133 2.11 -8.41 -16.17
CA GLN A 133 1.38 -8.31 -14.91
C GLN A 133 1.65 -6.98 -14.20
N ILE A 134 2.90 -6.50 -14.21
CA ILE A 134 3.26 -5.19 -13.63
C ILE A 134 2.52 -4.07 -14.36
N MET A 135 2.47 -4.09 -15.70
CA MET A 135 1.80 -3.06 -16.48
C MET A 135 0.27 -3.14 -16.37
N ALA A 136 -0.30 -4.34 -16.21
CA ALA A 136 -1.72 -4.51 -15.87
C ALA A 136 -2.02 -3.85 -14.52
N ALA A 137 -1.27 -4.20 -13.47
CA ALA A 137 -1.43 -3.60 -12.14
C ALA A 137 -1.23 -2.07 -12.16
N ALA A 138 -0.29 -1.55 -12.95
CA ALA A 138 -0.06 -0.12 -13.09
C ALA A 138 -1.27 0.64 -13.68
N ARG A 139 -2.05 0.01 -14.56
CA ARG A 139 -3.26 0.61 -15.16
C ARG A 139 -4.45 0.60 -14.21
N GLU A 140 -4.47 -0.31 -13.24
CA GLU A 140 -5.51 -0.43 -12.20
C GLU A 140 -5.30 0.56 -11.03
N VAL A 141 -4.16 1.24 -10.95
CA VAL A 141 -3.87 2.21 -9.87
C VAL A 141 -4.89 3.35 -9.87
N GLY A 142 -5.63 3.50 -8.77
CA GLY A 142 -6.76 4.42 -8.70
C GLY A 142 -7.69 4.15 -7.54
N PHE A 143 -8.86 4.76 -7.60
CA PHE A 143 -9.99 4.34 -6.81
C PHE A 143 -10.70 3.15 -7.46
N ALA A 144 -11.23 2.27 -6.62
CA ALA A 144 -12.00 1.11 -7.06
C ALA A 144 -13.22 0.92 -6.15
N ARG A 145 -14.32 0.47 -6.74
CA ARG A 145 -15.49 -0.04 -6.03
C ARG A 145 -15.30 -1.50 -5.67
N ARG A 146 -16.15 -2.01 -4.79
CA ARG A 146 -16.10 -3.39 -4.31
C ARG A 146 -16.11 -4.41 -5.46
N GLU A 147 -16.90 -4.17 -6.50
CA GLU A 147 -17.08 -5.06 -7.65
C GLU A 147 -15.84 -5.10 -8.57
N GLU A 148 -15.00 -4.07 -8.50
CA GLU A 148 -13.78 -3.92 -9.30
C GLU A 148 -12.55 -4.53 -8.60
N MET A 149 -12.70 -4.96 -7.35
CA MET A 149 -11.61 -5.48 -6.54
C MET A 149 -11.25 -6.92 -6.93
N HIS A 150 -9.94 -7.21 -6.96
CA HIS A 150 -9.49 -8.59 -7.06
C HIS A 150 -10.07 -9.43 -5.90
N PRO A 151 -10.77 -10.56 -6.16
CA PRO A 151 -11.52 -11.28 -5.13
C PRO A 151 -10.67 -11.69 -3.92
N PHE A 152 -9.40 -12.07 -4.17
CA PHE A 152 -8.49 -12.46 -3.10
C PHE A 152 -8.08 -11.28 -2.22
N HIS A 153 -7.86 -10.09 -2.82
CA HIS A 153 -7.57 -8.87 -2.06
C HIS A 153 -8.77 -8.47 -1.22
N LEU A 154 -9.98 -8.53 -1.79
CA LEU A 154 -11.21 -8.20 -1.09
C LEU A 154 -11.43 -9.12 0.12
N ARG A 155 -11.18 -10.42 -0.04
CA ARG A 155 -11.25 -11.41 1.06
C ARG A 155 -10.26 -11.07 2.17
N LEU A 156 -9.00 -10.80 1.84
CA LEU A 156 -7.97 -10.45 2.82
C LEU A 156 -8.23 -9.10 3.50
N LEU A 157 -8.86 -8.16 2.81
CA LEU A 157 -9.27 -6.87 3.39
C LEU A 157 -10.45 -6.98 4.35
N SER A 158 -11.29 -8.01 4.21
CA SER A 158 -12.45 -8.24 5.09
C SER A 158 -13.24 -6.95 5.37
N PRO A 159 -13.73 -6.26 4.31
CA PRO A 159 -14.22 -4.87 4.41
C PRO A 159 -15.46 -4.69 5.29
N ASP A 160 -16.22 -5.77 5.51
CA ASP A 160 -17.45 -5.80 6.31
C ASP A 160 -17.17 -5.97 7.82
N HIS A 161 -15.91 -6.20 8.18
CA HIS A 161 -15.49 -6.32 9.57
C HIS A 161 -14.69 -5.10 9.98
N PRO A 162 -15.04 -4.39 11.06
CA PRO A 162 -14.25 -3.25 11.53
C PRO A 162 -12.84 -3.68 11.91
N PHE A 163 -11.89 -2.75 11.82
CA PHE A 163 -10.56 -2.93 12.40
C PHE A 163 -10.69 -2.92 13.94
N ARG A 164 -10.01 -3.84 14.63
CA ARG A 164 -10.06 -4.00 16.09
C ARG A 164 -8.66 -4.05 16.64
#